data_AF-A0A6G3XCA0-F1
#
_entry.id   AF-A0A6G3XCA0-F1
#
_cell.length_a   1.000
_cell.length_b   1.000
_cell.length_c   1.000
_cell.angle_alpha   90.00
_cell.angle_beta   90.00
_cell.angle_gamma   90.00
#
_symmetry.space_group_name_H-M   'P 1'
#
loop_
_entity.id
_entity.type
_entity.pdbx_description
1 polymer ?
#
loop_
_entity_poly.entity_id
_entity_poly.type
_entity_poly.pdbx_seq_one_letter_code
_entity_poly.pdbx_strand_id
1 'polypeptide(L)' 'GADAPGWYRAMGDPVVGAALRLLRHDPAHPWTVASLAARAGVSRAGLARRFTELVGEPPMAYLTGWRLDVA' A
#
# COMPACT_ATOMS: atom_id res chain seq x y z
N GLY A 1 -26.05 -3.59 1.20
CA GLY A 1 -25.23 -2.71 0.35
C GLY A 1 -23.83 -3.22 0.48
N ALA A 2 -23.19 -3.60 -0.62
CA ALA A 2 -21.83 -4.12 -0.58
C ALA A 2 -20.89 -2.95 -0.26
N ASP A 3 -20.54 -2.77 1.01
CA ASP A 3 -19.41 -1.92 1.38
C ASP A 3 -18.19 -2.48 0.66
N ALA A 4 -17.74 -1.77 -0.37
CA ALA A 4 -16.55 -2.14 -1.10
C ALA A 4 -15.41 -2.32 -0.09
N PRO A 5 -14.60 -3.38 -0.19
CA PRO A 5 -13.51 -3.63 0.75
C PRO A 5 -12.65 -2.38 0.94
N GLY A 6 -12.08 -2.17 2.13
CA GLY A 6 -11.27 -0.97 2.43
C GLY A 6 -10.19 -0.68 1.39
N TRP A 7 -9.61 -1.73 0.78
CA TRP A 7 -8.66 -1.62 -0.32
C TRP A 7 -9.21 -0.95 -1.59
N TYR A 8 -10.52 -1.02 -1.84
CA TYR A 8 -11.18 -0.41 -3.00
C TYR A 8 -11.25 1.11 -2.84
N ARG A 9 -11.59 1.62 -1.63
CA ARG A 9 -11.48 3.05 -1.32
C ARG A 9 -10.02 3.51 -1.31
N ALA A 10 -9.12 2.67 -0.81
CA ALA A 10 -7.68 2.94 -0.81
C ALA A 10 -7.10 3.09 -2.22
N MET A 11 -7.67 2.41 -3.23
CA MET A 11 -7.22 2.50 -4.62
C MET A 11 -7.55 3.85 -5.29
N GLY A 12 -8.57 4.56 -4.79
CA GLY A 12 -8.90 5.92 -5.23
C GLY A 12 -8.03 7.00 -4.58
N ASP A 13 -7.25 6.67 -3.55
CA ASP A 13 -6.35 7.63 -2.92
C ASP A 13 -5.06 7.78 -3.74
N PRO A 14 -4.61 9.00 -4.04
CA PRO A 14 -3.43 9.23 -4.88
C PRO A 14 -2.14 8.70 -4.25
N VAL A 15 -2.07 8.59 -2.92
CA VAL A 15 -0.88 8.14 -2.20
C VAL A 15 -0.94 6.62 -1.99
N VAL A 16 -2.03 6.14 -1.38
CA VAL A 16 -2.18 4.72 -1.05
C VAL A 16 -2.44 3.89 -2.30
N GLY A 17 -3.22 4.39 -3.25
CA GLY A 17 -3.43 3.73 -4.55
C GLY A 17 -2.15 3.60 -5.37
N ALA A 18 -1.28 4.61 -5.34
CA ALA A 18 0.05 4.53 -5.96
C ALA A 18 0.93 3.48 -5.28
N ALA A 19 1.00 3.48 -3.95
CA ALA A 19 1.75 2.47 -3.20
C ALA A 19 1.24 1.05 -3.47
N LEU A 20 -0.07 0.83 -3.44
CA LEU A 20 -0.71 -0.46 -3.73
C LEU A 20 -0.40 -0.95 -5.16
N ARG A 21 -0.39 -0.05 -6.16
CA ARG A 21 0.01 -0.39 -7.52
C ARG A 21 1.45 -0.83 -7.59
N LEU A 22 2.37 -0.11 -6.94
CA LEU A 22 3.80 -0.46 -6.93
C LEU A 22 4.05 -1.82 -6.29
N LEU A 23 3.43 -2.07 -5.13
CA LEU A 23 3.56 -3.32 -4.39
C LEU A 23 3.05 -4.53 -5.19
N ARG A 24 1.92 -4.38 -5.90
CA ARG A 24 1.37 -5.46 -6.74
C ARG A 24 2.11 -5.65 -8.07
N HIS A 25 2.65 -4.57 -8.64
CA HIS A 25 3.35 -4.64 -9.92
C HIS A 25 4.69 -5.38 -9.79
N ASP A 26 5.44 -5.12 -8.73
CA ASP A 26 6.72 -5.78 -8.48
C ASP A 26 6.81 -6.22 -7.03
N PRO A 27 6.18 -7.34 -6.66
CA PRO A 27 6.23 -7.85 -5.30
C PRO A 27 7.62 -8.36 -4.93
N ALA A 28 8.45 -8.76 -5.90
CA ALA A 28 9.80 -9.28 -5.63
C ALA A 28 10.79 -8.17 -5.22
N HIS A 29 10.57 -6.93 -5.67
CA HIS A 29 11.40 -5.79 -5.30
C HIS A 29 11.45 -5.56 -3.78
N PRO A 30 12.62 -5.23 -3.18
CA PRO A 30 12.75 -4.96 -1.75
C PRO A 30 12.18 -3.58 -1.39
N TRP A 31 10.87 -3.42 -1.54
CA TRP A 31 10.18 -2.20 -1.17
C TRP A 31 10.42 -1.84 0.29
N THR A 32 10.58 -0.55 0.53
CA THR A 32 10.59 0.04 1.87
C THR A 32 9.56 1.16 1.94
N VAL A 33 9.10 1.49 3.14
CA VAL A 33 8.23 2.65 3.37
C VAL A 33 8.86 3.93 2.79
N ALA A 34 10.19 4.07 2.86
CA ALA A 34 10.93 5.18 2.27
C ALA A 34 10.80 5.23 0.74
N SER A 35 11.06 4.11 0.06
CA SER A 35 10.98 4.04 -1.40
C SER A 35 9.56 4.26 -1.94
N LEU A 36 8.55 3.76 -1.21
CA LEU A 36 7.15 3.97 -1.55
C LEU A 36 6.73 5.43 -1.34
N ALA A 37 7.14 6.03 -0.21
CA ALA A 37 6.82 7.41 0.10
C ALA A 37 7.48 8.38 -0.88
N ALA A 38 8.74 8.12 -1.25
CA ALA A 38 9.45 8.86 -2.28
C ALA A 38 8.74 8.78 -3.65
N ARG A 39 8.28 7.59 -4.05
CA ARG A 39 7.53 7.42 -5.30
C ARG A 39 6.12 8.03 -5.27
N ALA A 40 5.48 8.06 -4.10
CA ALA A 40 4.17 8.64 -3.90
C ALA A 40 4.20 10.16 -3.60
N GLY A 41 5.39 10.77 -3.51
CA GLY A 41 5.54 12.21 -3.27
C GLY A 41 5.16 12.66 -1.84
N VAL A 42 5.28 11.77 -0.85
CA VAL A 42 4.90 12.06 0.55
C VAL A 42 6.00 11.70 1.54
N SER A 43 5.82 12.11 2.80
CA SER A 43 6.70 11.67 3.88
C SER A 43 6.45 10.20 4.27
N ARG A 44 7.49 9.54 4.81
CA ARG A 44 7.41 8.15 5.30
C ARG A 44 6.28 7.94 6.30
N ALA A 45 6.18 8.84 7.28
CA ALA A 45 5.16 8.79 8.32
C ALA A 45 3.76 9.04 7.74
N GLY A 46 3.65 9.99 6.79
CA GLY A 46 2.38 10.27 6.11
C GLY A 46 1.87 9.08 5.31
N LEU A 47 2.76 8.42 4.56
CA LEU A 47 2.41 7.19 3.84
C LEU A 47 1.96 6.10 4.81
N ALA A 48 2.78 5.78 5.82
CA ALA A 48 2.48 4.69 6.76
C ALA A 48 1.14 4.91 7.47
N ARG A 49 0.88 6.12 7.96
CA ARG A 49 -0.37 6.46 8.64
C ARG A 49 -1.57 6.33 7.72
N ARG A 50 -1.53 6.98 6.55
CA ARG A 50 -2.63 6.99 5.58
C ARG A 50 -2.91 5.59 5.01
N PHE A 51 -1.86 4.81 4.78
CA PHE A 51 -1.98 3.44 4.32
C PHE A 51 -2.69 2.57 5.38
N THR A 52 -2.27 2.63 6.65
CA THR A 52 -2.95 1.90 7.73
C THR A 52 -4.39 2.39 7.94
N GLU A 53 -4.65 3.69 7.84
CA GLU A 53 -6.01 4.25 7.95
C GLU A 53 -6.96 3.72 6.86
N LEU A 54 -6.48 3.52 5.62
CA LEU A 54 -7.31 3.10 4.48
C LEU A 54 -7.33 1.58 4.25
N VAL A 55 -6.20 0.90 4.50
CA VAL A 55 -6.04 -0.55 4.24
C VAL A 55 -6.22 -1.37 5.52
N GLY A 56 -6.07 -0.77 6.69
CA GLY A 56 -6.18 -1.43 8.00
C GLY A 56 -4.85 -1.98 8.53
N GLU A 57 -3.83 -2.09 7.69
CA GLU A 57 -2.51 -2.61 8.05
C GLU A 57 -1.38 -1.78 7.41
N PRO A 58 -0.14 -1.83 7.96
CA PRO A 58 0.99 -1.12 7.37
C PRO A 58 1.40 -1.68 6.00
N PRO A 59 2.01 -0.86 5.12
CA PRO A 59 2.35 -1.26 3.75
C PRO A 59 3.33 -2.45 3.67
N MET A 60 4.22 -2.61 4.64
CA MET A 60 5.14 -3.75 4.69
C MET A 60 4.48 -5.04 5.14
N ALA A 61 3.47 -4.97 6.01
CA ALA A 61 2.68 -6.12 6.41
C ALA A 61 1.83 -6.61 5.23
N TYR A 62 1.16 -5.67 4.55
CA TYR A 62 0.41 -5.94 3.32
C TYR A 62 1.28 -6.61 2.26
N LEU A 63 2.49 -6.09 1.99
CA LEU A 63 3.41 -6.69 1.01
C LEU A 63 3.84 -8.11 1.42
N THR A 64 4.08 -8.34 2.71
CA THR A 64 4.48 -9.67 3.20
C THR A 64 3.36 -10.67 3.00
N GLY A 65 2.12 -10.32 3.33
CA GLY A 65 0.95 -11.16 3.07
C GLY A 65 0.74 -11.39 1.56
N TRP A 66 0.81 -10.33 0.77
CA TRP A 66 0.67 -10.41 -0.69
C TRP A 66 1.70 -11.34 -1.33
N ARG A 67 2.96 -11.31 -0.88
CA ARG A 67 4.02 -12.22 -1.38
C ARG A 67 3.73 -13.69 -1.11
N LEU A 68 3.05 -14.00 0.00
CA LEU A 68 2.66 -15.37 0.33
C LEU A 68 1.47 -15.83 -0.51
N ASP A 69 0.52 -14.94 -0.81
CA ASP A 69 -0.66 -15.27 -1.63
C ASP A 69 -0.33 -15.48 -3.12
N VAL A 70 0.72 -14.84 -3.64
CA VAL A 70 1.14 -14.96 -5.06
C VAL A 70 2.30 -15.94 -5.30
N ALA A 71 2.81 -16.59 -4.25
CA ALA A 71 3.84 -17.63 -4.34
C ALA A 71 3.23 -19.02 -4.56
#